data_AF-A0A537HKB2-F1
#
_entry.id   AF-A0A537HKB2-F1
#
_cell.length_a   1.000
_cell.length_b   1.000
_cell.length_c   1.000
_cell.angle_alpha   90.00
_cell.angle_beta   90.00
_cell.angle_gamma   90.00
#
_symmetry.space_group_name_H-M   'P 1'
#
loop_
_entity.id
_entity.type
_entity.pdbx_description
1 polymer ?
#
loop_
_entity_poly.entity_id
_entity_poly.type
_entity_poly.pdbx_seq_one_letter_code
_entity_poly.pdbx_strand_id
1 'polypeptide(L)'
;RASDLGNAGLVEERKIGDDKMIFIEDAKDPKSVSILIRAGLERMVDEAERSLKDALSVVIDVVKKNKIVAGGGAVETELAKRIRDYATKIGGREQLAVEAFADSMESIPRTLSENAGLDQVDILVALRAAHETKGLWSGINVYTGEITDMMKEGVLEPVKVKEHAIGSAVEVASMILRIDDVIAAAKPPPMPKGQGPPPD
;
A
#
# COMPACT_ATOMS: atom_id res chain seq x y z
N ARG A 1 -16.43 2.82 40.82
CA ARG A 1 -15.73 3.03 42.12
C ARG A 1 -14.79 4.23 41.97
N ALA A 2 -14.34 4.87 43.06
CA ALA A 2 -13.37 5.98 42.95
C ALA A 2 -12.07 5.57 42.22
N SER A 3 -11.75 4.27 42.22
CA SER A 3 -10.65 3.66 41.46
C SER A 3 -10.80 3.72 39.94
N ASP A 4 -12.01 3.96 39.43
CA ASP A 4 -12.32 3.90 37.99
C ASP A 4 -12.31 5.31 37.36
N LEU A 5 -12.03 6.35 38.15
CA LEU A 5 -11.95 7.74 37.69
C LEU A 5 -10.57 8.04 37.08
N GLY A 6 -10.56 8.72 35.94
CA GLY A 6 -9.35 9.21 35.28
C GLY A 6 -8.92 10.60 35.75
N ASN A 7 -7.72 11.01 35.35
CA ASN A 7 -7.17 12.35 35.62
C ASN A 7 -6.64 12.97 34.32
N ALA A 8 -6.78 14.28 34.18
CA ALA A 8 -6.23 15.08 33.07
C ALA A 8 -5.63 16.37 33.64
N GLY A 9 -4.57 16.87 33.02
CA GLY A 9 -3.94 18.14 33.43
C GLY A 9 -4.73 19.36 32.99
N LEU A 10 -5.40 19.28 31.84
CA LEU A 10 -6.22 20.37 31.30
C LEU A 10 -7.54 19.85 30.75
N VAL A 11 -8.63 20.53 31.11
CA VAL A 11 -9.96 20.34 30.53
C VAL A 11 -10.55 21.70 30.24
N GLU A 12 -10.69 22.05 28.96
CA GLU A 12 -11.27 23.35 28.56
C GLU A 12 -12.14 23.27 27.31
N GLU A 13 -13.16 24.13 27.24
CA GLU A 13 -13.94 24.36 26.03
C GLU A 13 -13.21 25.37 25.15
N ARG A 14 -12.82 24.98 23.94
CA ARG A 14 -12.29 25.88 22.91
C ARG A 14 -13.29 25.99 21.77
N LYS A 15 -13.48 27.20 21.24
CA LYS A 15 -14.20 27.40 19.98
C LYS A 15 -13.24 27.26 18.81
N ILE A 16 -13.49 26.31 17.91
CA ILE A 16 -12.71 26.07 16.70
C ILE A 16 -13.64 26.24 15.49
N GLY A 17 -13.39 27.26 14.67
CA GLY A 17 -14.35 27.64 13.63
C GLY A 17 -15.64 28.13 14.29
N ASP A 18 -16.77 27.52 13.94
CA ASP A 18 -18.07 27.81 14.56
C ASP A 18 -18.47 26.82 15.66
N ASP A 19 -17.72 25.73 15.82
CA ASP A 19 -18.02 24.67 16.78
C ASP A 19 -17.31 24.89 18.11
N LYS A 20 -17.99 24.47 19.19
CA LYS A 20 -17.41 24.39 20.53
C LYS A 20 -17.00 22.96 20.81
N MET A 21 -15.74 22.76 21.18
CA MET A 21 -15.17 21.44 21.44
C MET A 21 -14.50 21.43 22.82
N ILE A 22 -14.61 20.31 23.53
CA ILE A 22 -13.92 20.11 24.82
C ILE A 22 -12.59 19.43 24.54
N PHE A 23 -11.50 20.08 24.94
CA PHE A 23 -10.15 19.53 24.87
C PHE A 23 -9.78 18.97 26.24
N ILE A 24 -9.40 17.69 26.26
CA ILE A 24 -8.86 17.00 27.42
C ILE A 24 -7.40 16.71 27.10
N GLU A 25 -6.49 17.45 27.73
CA GLU A 25 -5.05 17.40 27.46
C GLU A 25 -4.28 17.01 28.72
N ASP A 26 -3.01 16.63 28.56
CA ASP A 26 -2.11 16.21 29.64
C ASP A 26 -2.65 15.03 30.48
N ALA A 27 -3.31 14.08 29.83
CA ALA A 27 -3.68 12.81 30.44
C ALA A 27 -2.42 11.95 30.68
N LYS A 28 -2.33 11.30 31.84
CA LYS A 28 -1.20 10.41 32.18
C LYS A 28 -1.32 9.09 31.42
N ASP A 29 -0.33 8.76 30.59
CA ASP A 29 -0.25 7.51 29.80
C ASP A 29 -1.54 7.23 28.98
N PRO A 30 -1.92 8.14 28.05
CA PRO A 30 -3.16 8.01 27.31
C PRO A 30 -3.11 6.80 26.36
N LYS A 31 -4.10 5.91 26.47
CA LYS A 31 -4.28 4.78 25.54
C LYS A 31 -5.14 5.11 24.32
N SER A 32 -5.73 6.30 24.31
CA SER A 32 -6.48 6.86 23.19
C SER A 32 -6.09 8.32 23.04
N VAL A 33 -5.90 8.74 21.79
CA VAL A 33 -5.55 10.11 21.41
C VAL A 33 -6.45 10.55 20.27
N SER A 34 -6.74 11.84 20.20
CA SER A 34 -7.52 12.43 19.11
C SER A 34 -6.63 13.39 18.32
N ILE A 35 -6.74 13.34 16.99
CA ILE A 35 -6.03 14.24 16.08
C ILE A 35 -7.09 15.10 15.39
N LEU A 36 -7.03 16.41 15.61
CA LEU A 36 -7.94 17.37 14.98
C LEU A 36 -7.31 17.89 13.67
N ILE A 37 -7.89 17.51 12.54
CA ILE A 37 -7.46 17.95 11.20
C ILE A 37 -8.29 19.17 10.79
N ARG A 38 -7.64 20.18 10.21
CA ARG A 38 -8.30 21.37 9.67
C ARG A 38 -7.76 21.70 8.29
N ALA A 39 -8.65 22.05 7.36
CA ALA A 39 -8.28 22.54 6.04
C ALA A 39 -9.32 23.57 5.56
N GLY A 40 -8.96 24.34 4.53
CA GLY A 40 -9.86 25.37 3.98
C GLY A 40 -11.05 24.81 3.18
N LEU A 41 -11.03 23.53 2.84
CA LEU A 41 -12.06 22.84 2.05
C LEU A 41 -12.28 21.44 2.62
N GLU A 42 -13.53 20.98 2.65
CA GLU A 42 -13.92 19.66 3.18
C GLU A 42 -13.13 18.53 2.51
N ARG A 43 -13.05 18.52 1.18
CA ARG A 43 -12.25 17.54 0.42
C ARG A 43 -10.78 17.45 0.82
N MET A 44 -10.20 18.54 1.34
CA MET A 44 -8.81 18.52 1.82
C MET A 44 -8.71 17.91 3.22
N VAL A 45 -9.75 18.06 4.04
CA VAL A 45 -9.85 17.37 5.34
C VAL A 45 -9.95 15.87 5.11
N ASP A 46 -10.83 15.44 4.19
CA ASP A 46 -11.02 14.02 3.86
C ASP A 46 -9.72 13.37 3.37
N GLU A 47 -8.99 14.06 2.47
CA GLU A 47 -7.72 13.55 1.96
C GLU A 47 -6.62 13.53 3.04
N ALA A 48 -6.59 14.53 3.92
CA ALA A 48 -5.65 14.56 5.03
C ALA A 48 -5.95 13.46 6.06
N GLU A 49 -7.22 13.20 6.37
CA GLU A 49 -7.63 12.08 7.23
C GLU A 49 -7.19 10.75 6.61
N ARG A 50 -7.47 10.56 5.32
CA ARG A 50 -7.08 9.35 4.58
C ARG A 50 -5.56 9.15 4.60
N SER A 51 -4.80 10.20 4.28
CA SER A 51 -3.33 10.17 4.30
C SER A 51 -2.76 9.84 5.69
N LEU A 52 -3.33 10.44 6.75
CA LEU A 52 -2.91 10.17 8.12
C LEU A 52 -3.22 8.72 8.52
N LYS A 53 -4.39 8.20 8.13
CA LYS A 53 -4.78 6.82 8.39
C LYS A 53 -3.86 5.82 7.70
N ASP A 54 -3.45 6.10 6.46
CA ASP A 54 -2.49 5.28 5.71
C ASP A 54 -1.13 5.29 6.42
N ALA A 55 -0.63 6.47 6.82
CA ALA A 55 0.64 6.59 7.57
C ALA A 55 0.60 5.83 8.91
N LEU A 56 -0.47 5.97 9.69
CA LEU A 56 -0.64 5.25 10.94
C LEU A 56 -0.71 3.73 10.73
N SER A 57 -1.36 3.28 9.65
CA SER A 57 -1.46 1.86 9.31
C SER A 57 -0.08 1.25 9.02
N VAL A 58 0.78 1.98 8.29
CA VAL A 58 2.18 1.59 8.04
C VAL A 58 2.96 1.45 9.35
N VAL A 59 2.84 2.41 10.27
CA VAL A 59 3.50 2.36 11.58
C VAL A 59 3.00 1.15 12.39
N ILE A 60 1.69 0.90 12.40
CA ILE A 60 1.09 -0.25 13.06
C ILE A 60 1.64 -1.56 12.49
N ASP A 61 1.85 -1.65 11.18
CA ASP A 61 2.41 -2.84 10.54
C ASP A 61 3.86 -3.10 10.98
N VAL A 62 4.68 -2.06 11.13
CA VAL A 62 6.04 -2.19 11.69
C VAL A 62 6.00 -2.61 13.15
N VAL A 63 5.09 -2.04 13.96
CA VAL A 63 4.93 -2.42 15.37
C VAL A 63 4.51 -3.89 15.51
N LYS A 64 3.61 -4.38 14.64
CA LYS A 64 3.16 -5.78 14.62
C LYS A 64 4.23 -6.73 14.07
N LYS A 65 4.97 -6.30 13.05
CA LYS A 65 6.04 -7.07 12.41
C LYS A 65 7.25 -6.15 12.22
N ASN A 66 8.20 -6.24 13.15
CA ASN A 66 9.39 -5.40 13.20
C ASN A 66 10.43 -5.79 12.12
N LYS A 67 10.05 -5.65 10.85
CA LYS A 67 10.90 -5.88 9.67
C LYS A 67 10.56 -4.84 8.61
N ILE A 68 11.60 -4.20 8.11
CA ILE A 68 11.54 -3.18 7.06
C ILE A 68 12.44 -3.57 5.88
N VAL A 69 12.15 -2.98 4.73
CA VAL A 69 12.91 -3.10 3.49
C VAL A 69 12.99 -1.75 2.80
N ALA A 70 13.91 -1.61 1.83
CA ALA A 70 13.95 -0.44 0.97
C ALA A 70 12.73 -0.35 0.06
N GLY A 71 12.24 0.87 -0.16
CA GLY A 71 11.24 1.17 -1.18
C GLY A 71 11.86 1.51 -2.54
N GLY A 72 11.21 2.40 -3.29
CA GLY A 72 11.74 2.91 -4.57
C GLY A 72 11.89 1.85 -5.67
N GLY A 73 11.13 0.76 -5.60
CA GLY A 73 11.23 -0.35 -6.57
C GLY A 73 12.44 -1.28 -6.36
N ALA A 74 13.24 -1.08 -5.30
CA ALA A 74 14.43 -1.88 -5.03
C ALA A 74 14.07 -3.35 -4.76
N VAL A 75 13.08 -3.60 -3.89
CA VAL A 75 12.66 -4.96 -3.51
C VAL A 75 12.11 -5.71 -4.72
N GLU A 76 11.27 -5.07 -5.52
CA GLU A 76 10.68 -5.67 -6.71
C GLU A 76 11.75 -6.04 -7.74
N THR A 77 12.75 -5.18 -7.93
CA THR A 77 13.88 -5.44 -8.82
C THR A 77 14.74 -6.60 -8.33
N GLU A 78 15.06 -6.64 -7.04
CA GLU A 78 15.81 -7.75 -6.43
C GLU A 78 15.05 -9.08 -6.54
N LEU A 79 13.73 -9.05 -6.31
CA LEU A 79 12.88 -10.23 -6.46
C LEU A 79 12.86 -10.69 -7.92
N ALA A 80 12.67 -9.78 -8.88
CA ALA A 80 12.70 -10.10 -10.30
C ALA A 80 13.99 -10.81 -10.69
N LYS A 81 15.15 -10.29 -10.27
CA LYS A 81 16.46 -10.92 -10.47
C LYS A 81 16.49 -12.35 -9.93
N ARG A 82 16.16 -12.56 -8.66
CA ARG A 82 16.22 -13.88 -8.02
C ARG A 82 15.25 -14.89 -8.63
N ILE A 83 14.06 -14.44 -9.02
CA ILE A 83 13.06 -15.27 -9.69
C ILE A 83 13.58 -15.69 -11.07
N ARG A 84 14.23 -14.78 -11.80
CA ARG A 84 14.85 -15.06 -13.09
C ARG A 84 16.02 -16.05 -12.96
N ASP A 85 16.86 -15.90 -11.94
CA ASP A 85 17.92 -16.88 -11.63
C ASP A 85 17.33 -18.26 -11.32
N TYR A 86 16.20 -18.30 -10.60
CA TYR A 86 15.49 -19.54 -10.31
C TYR A 86 14.88 -20.16 -11.57
N ALA A 87 14.35 -19.36 -12.50
CA ALA A 87 13.79 -19.83 -13.77
C ALA A 87 14.81 -20.66 -14.57
N THR A 88 16.10 -20.29 -14.58
CA THR A 88 17.16 -21.05 -15.28
C THR A 88 17.35 -22.49 -14.78
N LYS A 89 16.86 -22.79 -13.57
CA LYS A 89 16.91 -24.13 -12.97
C LYS A 89 15.69 -24.97 -13.32
N ILE A 90 14.67 -24.36 -13.92
CA ILE A 90 13.46 -25.00 -14.40
C ILE A 90 13.62 -25.20 -15.91
N GLY A 91 13.21 -26.36 -16.41
CA GLY A 91 13.16 -26.63 -17.85
C GLY A 91 11.72 -26.57 -18.39
N GLY A 92 11.58 -26.44 -19.69
CA GLY A 92 10.29 -26.60 -20.36
C GLY A 92 9.43 -25.33 -20.36
N ARG A 93 8.11 -25.51 -20.29
CA ARG A 93 7.15 -24.40 -20.43
C ARG A 93 7.01 -23.60 -19.13
N GLU A 94 7.26 -24.25 -18.02
CA GLU A 94 7.21 -23.69 -16.67
C GLU A 94 8.26 -22.59 -16.49
N GLN A 95 9.43 -22.71 -17.14
CA GLN A 95 10.45 -21.67 -17.15
C GLN A 95 9.88 -20.33 -17.66
N LEU A 96 9.13 -20.35 -18.77
CA LEU A 96 8.55 -19.15 -19.37
C LEU A 96 7.56 -18.47 -18.43
N ALA A 97 6.79 -19.25 -17.66
CA ALA A 97 5.86 -18.70 -16.67
C ALA A 97 6.59 -18.02 -15.50
N VAL A 98 7.71 -18.61 -15.05
CA VAL A 98 8.53 -18.02 -13.97
C VAL A 98 9.25 -16.76 -14.45
N GLU A 99 9.74 -16.73 -15.70
CA GLU A 99 10.30 -15.54 -16.32
C GLU A 99 9.25 -14.42 -16.45
N ALA A 100 8.04 -14.75 -16.92
CA ALA A 100 6.94 -13.79 -16.99
C ALA A 100 6.56 -13.22 -15.61
N PHE A 101 6.61 -14.04 -14.55
CA PHE A 101 6.41 -13.58 -13.19
C PHE A 101 7.52 -12.63 -12.73
N ALA A 102 8.79 -12.93 -13.04
CA ALA A 102 9.89 -12.00 -12.78
C ALA A 102 9.69 -10.65 -13.50
N ASP A 103 9.31 -10.67 -14.77
CA ASP A 103 9.07 -9.46 -15.56
C ASP A 103 7.89 -8.64 -15.02
N SER A 104 6.86 -9.32 -14.48
CA SER A 104 5.73 -8.64 -13.85
C SER A 104 6.11 -7.84 -12.60
N MET A 105 7.14 -8.28 -11.85
CA MET A 105 7.64 -7.52 -10.69
C MET A 105 8.22 -6.17 -11.11
N GLU A 106 8.86 -6.12 -12.28
CA GLU A 106 9.43 -4.89 -12.81
C GLU A 106 8.39 -3.88 -13.31
N SER A 107 7.09 -4.24 -13.33
CA SER A 107 6.01 -3.28 -13.61
C SER A 107 5.98 -2.12 -12.61
N ILE A 108 6.29 -2.38 -11.34
CA ILE A 108 6.30 -1.36 -10.28
C ILE A 108 7.39 -0.30 -10.53
N PRO A 109 8.70 -0.64 -10.63
CA PRO A 109 9.72 0.36 -10.93
C PRO A 109 9.53 1.02 -12.30
N ARG A 110 8.96 0.31 -13.29
CA ARG A 110 8.60 0.90 -14.58
C ARG A 110 7.56 2.02 -14.41
N THR A 111 6.47 1.74 -13.70
CA THR A 111 5.41 2.73 -13.47
C THR A 111 5.89 3.89 -12.58
N LEU A 112 6.77 3.64 -11.61
CA LEU A 112 7.41 4.70 -10.85
C LEU A 112 8.23 5.63 -11.75
N SER A 113 9.01 5.06 -12.67
CA SER A 113 9.82 5.82 -13.63
C SER A 113 8.94 6.65 -14.57
N GLU A 114 7.87 6.05 -15.09
CA GLU A 114 6.91 6.72 -15.98
C GLU A 114 6.23 7.91 -15.31
N ASN A 115 5.73 7.72 -14.08
CA ASN A 115 5.08 8.78 -13.32
C ASN A 115 6.05 9.91 -12.93
N ALA A 116 7.34 9.60 -12.82
CA ALA A 116 8.40 10.58 -12.59
C ALA A 116 8.88 11.28 -13.88
N GLY A 117 8.39 10.87 -15.05
CA GLY A 117 8.82 11.41 -16.34
C GLY A 117 10.22 10.97 -16.78
N LEU A 118 10.72 9.86 -16.25
CA LEU A 118 12.03 9.28 -16.58
C LEU A 118 11.91 8.29 -17.74
N ASP A 119 13.03 8.04 -18.44
CA ASP A 119 13.08 6.98 -19.45
C ASP A 119 13.02 5.61 -18.77
N GLN A 120 11.94 4.87 -19.04
CA GLN A 120 11.67 3.59 -18.40
C GLN A 120 12.71 2.53 -18.74
N VAL A 121 13.26 2.56 -19.96
CA VAL A 121 14.21 1.54 -20.44
C VAL A 121 15.55 1.77 -19.76
N ASP A 122 16.04 3.01 -19.77
CA ASP A 122 17.31 3.37 -19.15
C ASP A 122 17.29 3.11 -17.64
N ILE A 123 16.20 3.48 -16.95
CA ILE A 123 16.07 3.24 -15.51
C ILE A 123 16.06 1.74 -15.18
N LEU A 124 15.29 0.92 -15.92
CA LEU A 124 15.26 -0.52 -15.66
C LEU A 124 16.61 -1.20 -15.93
N VAL A 125 17.31 -0.80 -16.99
CA VAL A 125 18.66 -1.31 -17.29
C VAL A 125 19.63 -0.93 -16.18
N ALA A 126 19.61 0.33 -15.76
CA ALA A 126 20.51 0.81 -14.72
C ALA A 126 20.17 0.19 -13.35
N LEU A 127 18.90 -0.06 -13.04
CA LEU A 127 18.46 -0.75 -11.82
C LEU A 127 19.00 -2.16 -11.78
N ARG A 128 18.80 -2.95 -12.85
CA ARG A 128 19.33 -4.32 -12.94
C ARG A 128 20.85 -4.33 -12.75
N ALA A 129 21.57 -3.41 -13.41
CA ALA A 129 23.03 -3.28 -13.24
C ALA A 129 23.44 -2.92 -11.81
N ALA A 130 22.67 -2.06 -11.12
CA ALA A 130 22.92 -1.70 -9.73
C ALA A 130 22.68 -2.88 -8.77
N HIS A 131 21.69 -3.72 -9.01
CA HIS A 131 21.45 -4.95 -8.24
C HIS A 131 22.53 -6.03 -8.43
N GLU A 132 23.33 -5.95 -9.50
CA GLU A 132 24.52 -6.78 -9.66
C GLU A 132 25.75 -6.24 -8.91
N THR A 133 25.89 -4.91 -8.84
CA THR A 133 27.17 -4.28 -8.48
C THR A 133 27.14 -3.47 -7.19
N LYS A 134 26.04 -2.78 -6.91
CA LYS A 134 25.86 -1.84 -5.79
C LYS A 134 25.08 -2.46 -4.62
N GLY A 135 24.24 -3.45 -4.90
CA GLY A 135 23.54 -4.25 -3.91
C GLY A 135 22.02 -4.11 -3.96
N LEU A 136 21.36 -4.86 -3.08
CA LEU A 136 19.93 -5.17 -3.15
C LEU A 136 18.97 -4.03 -2.74
N TRP A 137 19.50 -2.92 -2.23
CA TRP A 137 18.71 -1.74 -1.83
C TRP A 137 18.78 -0.60 -2.85
N SER A 138 19.32 -0.88 -4.02
CA SER A 138 19.38 0.09 -5.12
C SER A 138 17.96 0.34 -5.64
N GLY A 139 17.46 1.58 -5.55
CA GLY A 139 16.13 1.93 -6.02
C GLY A 139 16.12 3.27 -6.74
N ILE A 140 14.96 3.64 -7.27
CA ILE A 140 14.76 4.89 -8.01
C ILE A 140 14.51 6.02 -7.02
N ASN A 141 15.43 6.98 -6.97
CA ASN A 141 15.12 8.27 -6.38
C ASN A 141 14.37 9.11 -7.42
N VAL A 142 13.05 9.18 -7.31
CA VAL A 142 12.19 9.90 -8.28
C VAL A 142 12.40 11.41 -8.28
N TYR A 143 13.03 11.99 -7.26
CA TYR A 143 13.33 13.42 -7.22
C TYR A 143 14.59 13.78 -7.98
N THR A 144 15.62 12.92 -7.92
CA THR A 144 16.88 13.14 -8.64
C THR A 144 16.92 12.44 -10.01
N GLY A 145 16.05 11.44 -10.22
CA GLY A 145 16.08 10.57 -11.39
C GLY A 145 17.22 9.54 -11.37
N GLU A 146 17.95 9.43 -10.26
CA GLU A 146 19.11 8.56 -10.14
C GLU A 146 18.81 7.29 -9.33
N ILE A 147 19.64 6.27 -9.53
CA ILE A 147 19.59 5.04 -8.72
C ILE A 147 20.52 5.18 -7.53
N THR A 148 19.93 5.20 -6.35
CA THR A 148 20.66 5.33 -5.09
C THR A 148 20.25 4.24 -4.10
N ASP A 149 20.98 4.15 -2.99
CA ASP A 149 20.69 3.21 -1.91
C ASP A 149 19.52 3.74 -1.08
N MET A 150 18.33 3.18 -1.30
CA MET A 150 17.08 3.65 -0.69
C MET A 150 17.06 3.53 0.83
N MET A 151 17.85 2.62 1.41
CA MET A 151 17.98 2.54 2.87
C MET A 151 18.69 3.79 3.42
N LYS A 152 19.70 4.30 2.71
CA LYS A 152 20.44 5.51 3.09
C LYS A 152 19.63 6.77 2.84
N GLU A 153 18.81 6.79 1.79
CA GLU A 153 17.85 7.87 1.52
C GLU A 153 16.69 7.90 2.53
N GLY A 154 16.53 6.86 3.36
CA GLY A 154 15.44 6.76 4.33
C GLY A 154 14.09 6.40 3.72
N VAL A 155 14.07 5.88 2.49
CA VAL A 155 12.85 5.40 1.82
C VAL A 155 12.61 3.94 2.25
N LEU A 156 11.86 3.79 3.32
CA LEU A 156 11.63 2.52 4.01
C LEU A 156 10.17 2.09 3.93
N GLU A 157 9.95 0.78 3.76
CA GLU A 157 8.62 0.18 3.73
C GLU A 157 8.56 -1.04 4.66
N PRO A 158 7.41 -1.32 5.31
CA PRO A 158 7.24 -2.53 6.11
C PRO A 158 7.24 -3.76 5.20
N VAL A 159 7.96 -4.82 5.60
CA VAL A 159 7.97 -6.10 4.86
C VAL A 159 6.56 -6.66 4.68
N LYS A 160 5.71 -6.45 5.70
CA LYS A 160 4.32 -6.90 5.68
C LYS A 160 3.54 -6.38 4.48
N VAL A 161 3.79 -5.13 4.06
CA VAL A 161 3.12 -4.53 2.89
C VAL A 161 3.50 -5.27 1.61
N LYS A 162 4.79 -5.59 1.42
CA LYS A 162 5.28 -6.32 0.25
C LYS A 162 4.72 -7.74 0.17
N GLU A 163 4.72 -8.46 1.30
CA GLU A 163 4.18 -9.82 1.36
C GLU A 163 2.68 -9.85 1.03
N HIS A 164 1.90 -8.92 1.59
CA HIS A 164 0.47 -8.83 1.28
C HIS A 164 0.22 -8.44 -0.17
N ALA A 165 0.92 -7.43 -0.69
CA ALA A 165 0.75 -6.98 -2.07
C ALA A 165 1.03 -8.11 -3.07
N ILE A 166 2.16 -8.80 -2.91
CA ILE A 166 2.53 -9.92 -3.80
C ILE A 166 1.57 -11.10 -3.62
N GLY A 167 1.25 -11.48 -2.38
CA GLY A 167 0.34 -12.58 -2.10
C GLY A 167 -1.04 -12.37 -2.70
N SER A 168 -1.64 -11.19 -2.47
CA SER A 168 -2.95 -10.84 -3.03
C SER A 168 -2.93 -10.74 -4.55
N ALA A 169 -1.87 -10.19 -5.14
CA ALA A 169 -1.73 -10.15 -6.60
C ALA A 169 -1.68 -11.57 -7.22
N VAL A 170 -0.92 -12.48 -6.61
CA VAL A 170 -0.82 -13.89 -7.03
C VAL A 170 -2.17 -14.59 -6.90
N GLU A 171 -2.88 -14.39 -5.79
CA GLU A 171 -4.22 -14.97 -5.60
C GLU A 171 -5.19 -14.52 -6.69
N VAL A 172 -5.23 -13.22 -6.97
CA VAL A 172 -6.11 -12.65 -8.01
C VAL A 172 -5.73 -13.16 -9.39
N ALA A 173 -4.45 -13.13 -9.76
CA ALA A 173 -3.97 -13.65 -11.03
C ALA A 173 -4.34 -15.13 -11.20
N SER A 174 -4.15 -15.95 -10.15
CA SER A 174 -4.49 -17.37 -10.15
C SER A 174 -6.00 -17.62 -10.24
N MET A 175 -6.84 -16.75 -9.65
CA MET A 175 -8.28 -16.82 -9.81
C MET A 175 -8.69 -16.56 -11.26
N ILE A 176 -8.18 -15.49 -11.87
CA ILE A 176 -8.53 -15.10 -13.24
C ILE A 176 -8.04 -16.13 -14.26
N LEU A 177 -6.78 -16.58 -14.14
CA LEU A 177 -6.18 -17.53 -15.09
C LEU A 177 -6.87 -18.91 -15.09
N ARG A 178 -7.61 -19.25 -14.02
CA ARG A 178 -8.37 -20.50 -13.92
C ARG A 178 -9.76 -20.43 -14.55
N ILE A 179 -10.23 -19.24 -14.92
CA ILE A 179 -11.53 -19.08 -15.58
C ILE A 179 -11.38 -19.57 -17.02
N ASP A 180 -12.13 -20.61 -17.37
CA ASP A 180 -12.23 -21.16 -18.71
C ASP A 180 -13.45 -20.62 -19.49
N ASP A 181 -14.53 -20.25 -18.79
CA ASP A 181 -15.73 -19.64 -19.39
C ASP A 181 -16.43 -18.67 -18.44
N VAL A 182 -17.12 -17.66 -19.01
CA VAL A 182 -17.91 -16.65 -18.27
C VAL A 182 -19.34 -16.64 -18.79
N ILE A 183 -20.25 -17.22 -18.01
CA ILE A 183 -21.68 -17.25 -18.33
C ILE A 183 -22.39 -16.10 -17.60
N ALA A 184 -22.77 -15.06 -18.34
CA ALA A 184 -23.58 -13.97 -17.82
C ALA A 184 -25.07 -14.35 -17.84
N ALA A 185 -25.72 -14.37 -16.68
CA ALA A 185 -27.16 -14.56 -16.61
C ALA A 185 -27.91 -13.32 -17.14
N ALA A 186 -28.99 -13.55 -17.89
CA ALA A 186 -29.87 -12.47 -18.32
C ALA A 186 -30.52 -11.79 -17.10
N LYS A 187 -30.71 -10.46 -17.17
CA LYS A 187 -31.47 -9.74 -16.15
C LYS A 187 -32.87 -10.36 -16.03
N PRO A 188 -33.36 -10.66 -14.82
CA PRO A 188 -34.72 -11.15 -14.67
C PRO A 188 -35.69 -10.12 -15.25
N PRO A 189 -36.77 -10.58 -15.92
CA PRO A 189 -37.77 -9.68 -16.46
C PRO A 189 -38.34 -8.79 -15.34
N PRO A 190 -38.72 -7.53 -15.65
CA PRO A 190 -39.34 -6.65 -14.66
C PRO A 190 -40.53 -7.35 -13.98
N MET A 191 -40.58 -7.34 -12.66
CA MET A 191 -41.72 -7.89 -11.93
C MET A 191 -43.01 -7.19 -12.41
N PRO A 192 -44.10 -7.93 -12.66
CA PRO A 192 -45.40 -7.34 -12.94
C PRO A 192 -45.80 -6.40 -11.78
N LYS A 193 -46.04 -5.13 -12.08
CA LYS A 193 -46.61 -4.20 -11.08
C LYS A 193 -48.01 -4.67 -10.73
N GLY A 194 -48.21 -5.19 -9.52
CA GLY A 194 -49.56 -5.31 -8.93
C GLY A 194 -49.98 -6.66 -8.36
N GLN A 195 -49.16 -7.29 -7.54
CA GLN A 195 -49.71 -8.17 -6.49
C GLN A 195 -49.36 -7.54 -5.15
N GLY A 196 -50.37 -6.89 -4.56
CA GLY A 196 -50.30 -6.46 -3.16
C GLY A 196 -50.04 -7.67 -2.26
N PRO A 197 -49.46 -7.45 -1.07
CA PRO A 197 -49.17 -8.54 -0.15
C PRO A 197 -50.47 -9.32 0.17
N PRO A 198 -50.38 -10.65 0.36
CA PRO A 198 -51.54 -11.46 0.72
C PRO A 198 -52.16 -10.96 2.04
N PRO A 199 -53.50 -10.99 2.19
CA PRO A 199 -54.14 -10.64 3.44
C PRO A 199 -53.82 -11.68 4.53
N ASP A 200 -53.67 -11.17 5.76
CA ASP A 200 -53.26 -11.88 6.99
C ASP A 200 -54.12 -13.12 7.33
#